data_AF-A0A2V7YPA6-F1
#
_entry.id   AF-A0A2V7YPA6-F1
#
_cell.length_a   1.000
_cell.length_b   1.000
_cell.length_c   1.000
_cell.angle_alpha   90.00
_cell.angle_beta   90.00
_cell.angle_gamma   90.00
#
_symmetry.space_group_name_H-M   'P 1'
#
loop_
_entity.id
_entity.type
_entity.pdbx_description
1 polymer ?
#
loop_
_entity_poly.entity_id
_entity_poly.type
_entity_poly.pdbx_seq_one_letter_code
_entity_poly.pdbx_strand_id
1 'polypeptide(L)'
;MHLLAIASLLLAGERIQFDSNFTPQFTANQVQSTTEATRVGLVKWAATSHGRQLIDYFAANACEIVVFEDADESGMGRAPQPGIATLIASHSQWKTYEMILNPTYFKLPQGMAPLPNQPATPSDAMAIAWAGEMLHIYFYAQGISLPHHERPDFQEQWGTIAAELGMSAVRHDDGDEFAHSIIVRFLGRGR
;
A
#
# COMPACT_ATOMS: atom_id res chain seq x y z
N MET A 1 -18.69 23.14 -2.01
CA MET A 1 -18.63 22.23 -3.17
C MET A 1 -17.43 21.33 -2.94
N HIS A 2 -17.63 20.16 -2.33
CA HIS A 2 -16.53 19.22 -2.10
C HIS A 2 -16.37 18.41 -3.37
N LEU A 3 -15.29 18.67 -4.11
CA LEU A 3 -14.88 17.81 -5.20
C LEU A 3 -14.66 16.42 -4.62
N LEU A 4 -15.36 15.43 -5.17
CA LEU A 4 -14.97 14.03 -5.04
C LEU A 4 -13.52 13.95 -5.54
N ALA A 5 -12.59 13.57 -4.66
CA ALA A 5 -11.23 13.27 -5.09
C ALA A 5 -11.31 12.03 -5.98
N ILE A 6 -11.28 12.23 -7.30
CA ILE A 6 -11.15 11.14 -8.24
C ILE A 6 -9.67 10.79 -8.31
N ALA A 7 -9.15 10.11 -7.29
CA ALA A 7 -7.87 9.43 -7.45
C ALA A 7 -7.98 8.44 -8.61
N SER A 8 -7.00 8.45 -9.51
CA SER A 8 -6.92 7.51 -10.62
C SER A 8 -6.37 6.17 -10.14
N LEU A 9 -6.96 5.61 -9.07
CA LEU A 9 -6.62 4.28 -8.59
C LEU A 9 -7.51 3.26 -9.29
N LEU A 10 -6.90 2.41 -10.12
CA LEU A 10 -7.59 1.35 -10.84
C LEU A 10 -7.37 0.02 -10.13
N LEU A 11 -8.46 -0.64 -9.75
CA LEU A 11 -8.48 -1.99 -9.17
C LEU A 11 -9.45 -2.83 -9.99
N ALA A 12 -9.01 -4.03 -10.41
CA ALA A 12 -9.76 -4.90 -11.33
C ALA A 12 -10.22 -4.18 -12.62
N GLY A 13 -9.37 -3.29 -13.14
CA GLY A 13 -9.63 -2.51 -14.36
C GLY A 13 -10.64 -1.36 -14.17
N GLU A 14 -11.18 -1.16 -12.98
CA GLU A 14 -12.17 -0.13 -12.68
C GLU A 14 -11.62 0.89 -11.69
N ARG A 15 -12.05 2.14 -11.83
CA ARG A 15 -11.66 3.22 -10.94
C ARG A 15 -12.35 3.10 -9.59
N ILE A 16 -11.57 3.15 -8.51
CA ILE A 16 -12.10 3.25 -7.16
C ILE A 16 -12.64 4.67 -6.94
N GLN A 17 -13.88 4.76 -6.46
CA GLN A 17 -14.45 6.03 -6.04
C GLN A 17 -14.18 6.22 -4.55
N PHE A 18 -13.74 7.41 -4.15
CA PHE A 18 -13.59 7.77 -2.75
C PHE A 18 -14.76 8.68 -2.33
N ASP A 19 -15.37 8.39 -1.19
CA ASP A 19 -16.36 9.29 -0.60
C ASP A 19 -15.68 10.53 0.03
N SER A 20 -16.47 11.43 0.62
CA SER A 20 -15.95 12.64 1.26
C SER A 20 -15.03 12.37 2.46
N ASN A 21 -15.04 11.15 3.00
CA ASN A 21 -14.20 10.73 4.11
C ASN A 21 -12.97 9.93 3.64
N PHE A 22 -12.69 9.89 2.32
CA PHE A 22 -11.65 9.07 1.71
C PHE A 22 -11.87 7.56 1.91
N THR A 23 -13.12 7.15 2.13
CA THR A 23 -13.46 5.72 2.17
C THR A 23 -13.63 5.21 0.75
N PRO A 24 -12.88 4.18 0.32
CA PRO A 24 -13.04 3.60 -1.00
C PRO A 24 -14.39 2.90 -1.12
N GLN A 25 -15.08 3.17 -2.23
CA GLN A 25 -16.33 2.54 -2.63
C GLN A 25 -16.02 1.57 -3.77
N PHE A 26 -16.29 0.29 -3.52
CA PHE A 26 -15.97 -0.77 -4.48
C PHE A 26 -17.19 -1.13 -5.34
N THR A 27 -16.97 -1.33 -6.62
CA THR A 27 -17.96 -1.89 -7.54
C THR A 27 -18.18 -3.39 -7.24
N ALA A 28 -19.25 -3.96 -7.78
CA ALA A 28 -19.48 -5.41 -7.71
C ALA A 28 -18.34 -6.22 -8.34
N ASN A 29 -17.80 -5.76 -9.48
CA ASN A 29 -16.69 -6.42 -10.14
C ASN A 29 -15.40 -6.33 -9.32
N GLN A 30 -15.08 -5.19 -8.70
CA GLN A 30 -13.94 -5.09 -7.78
C GLN A 30 -14.09 -6.05 -6.59
N VAL A 31 -15.28 -6.18 -6.01
CA VAL A 31 -15.53 -7.12 -4.92
C VAL A 31 -15.37 -8.57 -5.37
N GLN A 32 -15.83 -8.92 -6.58
CA GLN A 32 -15.76 -10.27 -7.12
C GLN A 32 -14.35 -10.66 -7.58
N SER A 33 -13.60 -9.73 -8.15
CA SER A 33 -12.36 -9.98 -8.89
C SER A 33 -11.09 -9.70 -8.06
N THR A 34 -11.23 -9.32 -6.79
CA THR A 34 -10.08 -9.08 -5.90
C THR A 34 -10.29 -9.75 -4.55
N THR A 35 -9.24 -9.84 -3.74
CA THR A 35 -9.33 -10.36 -2.38
C THR A 35 -9.88 -9.34 -1.38
N GLU A 36 -10.56 -9.84 -0.35
CA GLU A 36 -10.99 -9.02 0.78
C GLU A 36 -9.81 -8.35 1.48
N ALA A 37 -8.68 -9.06 1.61
CA ALA A 37 -7.47 -8.53 2.23
C ALA A 37 -6.99 -7.23 1.55
N THR A 38 -6.92 -7.22 0.21
CA THR A 38 -6.54 -6.04 -0.57
C THR A 38 -7.50 -4.88 -0.35
N ARG A 39 -8.82 -5.12 -0.43
CA ARG A 39 -9.83 -4.06 -0.27
C ARG A 39 -9.88 -3.50 1.14
N VAL A 40 -9.89 -4.36 2.15
CA VAL A 40 -9.88 -3.93 3.56
C VAL A 40 -8.57 -3.26 3.92
N GLY A 41 -7.44 -3.73 3.38
CA GLY A 41 -6.15 -3.07 3.51
C GLY A 41 -6.16 -1.64 2.95
N LEU A 42 -6.74 -1.45 1.76
CA LEU A 42 -6.92 -0.12 1.17
C LEU A 42 -7.78 0.79 2.06
N VAL A 43 -8.90 0.28 2.61
CA VAL A 43 -9.74 1.05 3.54
C VAL A 43 -8.93 1.51 4.76
N LYS A 44 -8.12 0.62 5.35
CA LYS A 44 -7.29 0.94 6.51
C LYS A 44 -6.24 1.99 6.20
N TRP A 45 -5.48 1.82 5.11
CA TRP A 45 -4.47 2.78 4.70
C TRP A 45 -5.08 4.14 4.31
N ALA A 46 -6.15 4.16 3.52
CA ALA A 46 -6.82 5.39 3.12
C ALA A 46 -7.44 6.17 4.30
N ALA A 47 -7.73 5.49 5.42
CA ALA A 47 -8.20 6.15 6.62
C ALA A 47 -7.12 6.98 7.34
N THR A 48 -5.84 6.63 7.15
CA THR A 48 -4.68 7.32 7.75
C THR A 48 -4.55 8.75 7.22
N SER A 49 -3.92 9.66 7.99
CA SER A 49 -3.71 11.04 7.55
C SER A 49 -2.78 11.10 6.34
N HIS A 50 -1.73 10.28 6.34
CA HIS A 50 -0.81 10.19 5.21
C HIS A 50 -1.46 9.55 3.97
N GLY A 51 -2.27 8.51 4.13
CA GLY A 51 -2.99 7.89 3.02
C GLY A 51 -3.87 8.89 2.28
N ARG A 52 -4.61 9.74 3.03
CA ARG A 52 -5.42 10.82 2.45
C ARG A 52 -4.56 11.84 1.69
N GLN A 53 -3.43 12.25 2.28
CA GLN A 53 -2.51 13.21 1.64
C GLN A 53 -1.95 12.66 0.32
N LEU A 54 -1.56 11.39 0.27
CA LEU A 54 -1.06 10.77 -0.96
C LEU A 54 -2.17 10.62 -2.01
N ILE A 55 -3.39 10.22 -1.61
CA ILE A 55 -4.55 10.16 -2.51
C ILE A 55 -4.80 11.54 -3.16
N ASP A 56 -4.82 12.61 -2.35
CA ASP A 56 -4.99 13.98 -2.84
C ASP A 56 -3.85 14.39 -3.78
N TYR A 57 -2.60 14.07 -3.42
CA TYR A 57 -1.45 14.37 -4.25
C TYR A 57 -1.56 13.70 -5.62
N PHE A 58 -1.88 12.41 -5.69
CA PHE A 58 -1.99 11.68 -6.94
C PHE A 58 -3.13 12.21 -7.83
N ALA A 59 -4.27 12.55 -7.22
CA ALA A 59 -5.39 13.17 -7.92
C ALA A 59 -5.00 14.54 -8.51
N ALA A 60 -4.26 15.37 -7.75
CA ALA A 60 -3.85 16.70 -8.18
C ALA A 60 -2.75 16.69 -9.26
N ASN A 61 -1.92 15.64 -9.31
CA ASN A 61 -0.76 15.55 -10.21
C ASN A 61 -0.95 14.54 -11.35
N ALA A 62 -2.20 14.26 -11.74
CA ALA A 62 -2.54 13.40 -12.88
C ALA A 62 -1.84 12.03 -12.85
N CYS A 63 -1.68 11.45 -11.66
CA CYS A 63 -1.07 10.14 -11.47
C CYS A 63 -2.15 9.06 -11.48
N GLU A 64 -2.03 8.09 -12.37
CA GLU A 64 -2.83 6.87 -12.43
C GLU A 64 -2.05 5.69 -11.89
N ILE A 65 -2.67 4.92 -11.01
CA ILE A 65 -2.06 3.78 -10.35
C ILE A 65 -2.91 2.57 -10.69
N VAL A 66 -2.32 1.63 -11.41
CA VAL A 66 -2.98 0.38 -11.81
C VAL A 66 -2.56 -0.72 -10.85
N VAL A 67 -3.55 -1.32 -10.19
CA VAL A 67 -3.33 -2.30 -9.13
C VAL A 67 -3.66 -3.69 -9.63
N PHE A 68 -2.67 -4.58 -9.47
CA PHE A 68 -2.75 -5.99 -9.80
C PHE A 68 -2.61 -6.82 -8.53
N GLU A 69 -3.39 -7.90 -8.42
CA GLU A 69 -3.12 -8.96 -7.46
C GLU A 69 -2.32 -10.06 -8.17
N ASP A 70 -1.18 -10.45 -7.61
CA ASP A 70 -0.36 -11.55 -8.09
C ASP A 70 0.05 -12.43 -6.91
N ALA A 71 -0.38 -13.70 -6.95
CA ALA A 71 -0.07 -14.67 -5.89
C ALA A 71 1.37 -15.20 -5.97
N ASP A 72 2.02 -15.08 -7.14
CA ASP A 72 3.38 -15.55 -7.38
C ASP A 72 4.43 -14.46 -7.09
N GLU A 73 4.02 -13.24 -6.77
CA GLU A 73 4.91 -12.15 -6.36
C GLU A 73 5.66 -12.52 -5.06
N SER A 74 6.97 -12.28 -5.05
CA SER A 74 7.88 -12.76 -4.00
C SER A 74 7.83 -11.95 -2.69
N GLY A 75 6.98 -10.93 -2.61
CA GLY A 75 6.75 -10.06 -1.46
C GLY A 75 5.26 -9.77 -1.28
N MET A 76 4.90 -9.01 -0.24
CA MET A 76 3.50 -8.58 -0.05
C MET A 76 3.02 -7.58 -1.10
N GLY A 77 3.94 -6.80 -1.65
CA GLY A 77 3.66 -5.82 -2.66
C GLY A 77 4.94 -5.34 -3.31
N ARG A 78 4.78 -4.77 -4.51
CA ARG A 78 5.86 -4.17 -5.28
C ARG A 78 5.30 -3.06 -6.15
N ALA A 79 5.92 -1.89 -6.09
CA ALA A 79 5.77 -0.79 -7.02
C ALA A 79 7.00 -0.76 -7.94
N PRO A 80 6.94 -1.36 -9.15
CA PRO A 80 8.03 -1.32 -10.08
C PRO A 80 8.42 0.12 -10.39
N GLN A 81 9.72 0.41 -10.45
CA GLN A 81 10.17 1.71 -10.90
C GLN A 81 9.67 1.95 -12.33
N PRO A 82 9.02 3.10 -12.59
CA PRO A 82 8.51 3.38 -13.91
C PRO A 82 9.65 3.73 -14.88
N GLY A 83 9.36 3.66 -16.17
CA GLY A 83 10.33 4.04 -17.22
C GLY A 83 10.81 5.49 -17.06
N ILE A 84 12.02 5.78 -17.54
CA ILE A 84 12.66 7.10 -17.36
C ILE A 84 11.80 8.26 -17.87
N ALA A 85 11.03 8.04 -18.94
CA ALA A 85 10.11 9.05 -19.49
C ALA A 85 9.03 9.46 -18.48
N THR A 86 8.50 8.52 -17.70
CA THR A 86 7.52 8.78 -16.64
C THR A 86 8.16 9.50 -15.45
N LEU A 87 9.40 9.15 -15.09
CA LEU A 87 10.11 9.81 -13.98
C LEU A 87 10.39 11.29 -14.24
N ILE A 88 10.77 11.64 -15.48
CA ILE A 88 11.12 13.01 -15.84
C ILE A 88 9.92 13.82 -16.36
N ALA A 89 8.76 13.18 -16.55
CA ALA A 89 7.56 13.85 -17.03
C ALA A 89 7.11 14.93 -16.02
N SER A 90 6.69 16.09 -16.54
CA SER A 90 6.26 17.20 -15.70
C SER A 90 5.01 16.82 -14.90
N HIS A 91 4.77 17.52 -13.80
CA HIS A 91 3.62 17.23 -12.92
C HIS A 91 2.26 17.41 -13.60
N SER A 92 2.21 18.15 -14.72
CA SER A 92 0.98 18.36 -15.51
C SER A 92 0.73 17.27 -16.56
N GLN A 93 1.70 16.37 -16.78
CA GLN A 93 1.54 15.25 -17.71
C GLN A 93 0.97 14.04 -16.97
N TRP A 94 0.08 13.31 -17.65
CA TRP A 94 -0.47 12.06 -17.12
C TRP A 94 0.65 11.04 -16.94
N LYS A 95 0.74 10.45 -15.75
CA LYS A 95 1.74 9.45 -15.39
C LYS A 95 1.04 8.19 -14.88
N THR A 96 1.34 7.05 -15.48
CA THR A 96 0.80 5.77 -15.05
C THR A 96 1.87 4.97 -14.31
N TYR A 97 1.49 4.43 -13.16
CA TYR A 97 2.31 3.57 -12.31
C TYR A 97 1.60 2.23 -12.13
N GLU A 98 2.38 1.19 -11.91
CA GLU A 98 1.89 -0.14 -11.59
C GLU A 98 2.15 -0.42 -10.12
N MET A 99 1.21 -1.12 -9.50
CA MET A 99 1.37 -1.67 -8.16
C MET A 99 0.88 -3.10 -8.15
N ILE A 100 1.73 -4.00 -7.69
CA ILE A 100 1.46 -5.43 -7.59
C ILE A 100 1.31 -5.75 -6.10
N LEU A 101 0.26 -6.46 -5.72
CA LEU A 101 0.00 -6.89 -4.35
C LEU A 101 -0.15 -8.41 -4.29
N ASN A 102 0.44 -9.04 -3.28
CA ASN A 102 0.24 -10.46 -2.99
C ASN A 102 -0.58 -10.65 -1.70
N PRO A 103 -1.92 -10.72 -1.80
CA PRO A 103 -2.78 -10.88 -0.64
C PRO A 103 -2.63 -12.26 0.05
N THR A 104 -1.98 -13.22 -0.59
CA THR A 104 -1.79 -14.58 -0.07
C THR A 104 -0.47 -14.77 0.67
N TYR A 105 0.40 -13.77 0.62
CA TYR A 105 1.76 -13.86 1.13
C TYR A 105 1.83 -13.94 2.66
N PHE A 106 1.01 -13.14 3.34
CA PHE A 106 0.94 -13.13 4.80
C PHE A 106 0.34 -14.44 5.33
N LYS A 107 1.15 -15.21 6.07
CA LYS A 107 0.71 -16.44 6.73
C LYS A 107 1.31 -16.52 8.13
N LEU A 108 0.45 -16.67 9.13
CA LEU A 108 0.89 -16.99 10.50
C LEU A 108 0.89 -18.52 10.69
N PRO A 109 1.95 -19.09 11.29
CA PRO A 109 1.92 -20.50 11.67
C PRO A 109 0.79 -20.78 12.66
N GLN A 110 0.22 -21.99 12.59
CA GLN A 110 -0.89 -22.38 13.46
C GLN A 110 -0.50 -22.26 14.95
N GLY A 111 -1.37 -21.63 15.75
CA GLY A 111 -1.15 -21.44 17.19
C GLY A 111 -0.14 -20.34 17.53
N MET A 112 0.24 -19.51 16.55
CA MET A 112 1.08 -18.34 16.77
C MET A 112 0.29 -17.05 16.58
N ALA A 113 0.72 -16.01 17.27
CA ALA A 113 0.26 -14.64 17.09
C ALA A 113 1.47 -13.72 16.90
N PRO A 114 1.34 -12.63 16.16
CA PRO A 114 2.40 -11.64 16.06
C PRO A 114 2.63 -10.97 17.42
N LEU A 115 3.84 -10.47 17.61
CA LEU A 115 4.12 -9.52 18.68
C LEU A 115 3.33 -8.21 18.45
N PRO A 116 3.16 -7.38 19.50
CA PRO A 116 2.45 -6.10 19.37
C PRO A 116 3.02 -5.22 18.25
N ASN A 117 2.14 -4.37 17.70
CA ASN A 117 2.44 -3.39 16.65
C ASN A 117 2.96 -4.00 15.34
N GLN A 118 2.47 -5.19 14.99
CA GLN A 118 2.70 -5.87 13.72
C GLN A 118 1.36 -6.34 13.13
N PRO A 119 1.28 -6.55 11.80
CA PRO A 119 0.11 -7.13 11.16
C PRO A 119 -0.37 -8.42 11.80
N ALA A 120 -1.64 -8.47 12.20
CA ALA A 120 -2.27 -9.64 12.79
C ALA A 120 -3.12 -10.43 11.80
N THR A 121 -3.51 -9.79 10.71
CA THR A 121 -4.39 -10.34 9.68
C THR A 121 -3.83 -10.07 8.29
N PRO A 122 -4.24 -10.85 7.26
CA PRO A 122 -3.91 -10.54 5.88
C PRO A 122 -4.29 -9.10 5.48
N SER A 123 -5.41 -8.58 5.98
CA SER A 123 -5.82 -7.20 5.70
C SER A 123 -4.94 -6.15 6.38
N ASP A 124 -4.37 -6.42 7.56
CA ASP A 124 -3.36 -5.55 8.17
C ASP A 124 -2.08 -5.55 7.33
N ALA A 125 -1.67 -6.73 6.88
CA ALA A 125 -0.49 -6.92 6.05
C ALA A 125 -0.66 -6.19 4.70
N MET A 126 -1.85 -6.26 4.11
CA MET A 126 -2.18 -5.48 2.91
C MET A 126 -2.24 -3.98 3.19
N ALA A 127 -2.68 -3.51 4.35
CA ALA A 127 -2.63 -2.08 4.68
C ALA A 127 -1.17 -1.56 4.69
N ILE A 128 -0.24 -2.38 5.18
CA ILE A 128 1.20 -2.11 5.12
C ILE A 128 1.72 -2.11 3.67
N ALA A 129 1.32 -3.09 2.86
CA ALA A 129 1.70 -3.15 1.45
C ALA A 129 1.20 -1.91 0.68
N TRP A 130 -0.06 -1.53 0.86
CA TRP A 130 -0.61 -0.27 0.32
C TRP A 130 0.21 0.93 0.75
N ALA A 131 0.58 1.03 2.04
CA ALA A 131 1.38 2.13 2.56
C ALA A 131 2.77 2.22 1.91
N GLY A 132 3.50 1.10 1.88
CA GLY A 132 4.86 1.05 1.34
C GLY A 132 4.88 1.36 -0.15
N GLU A 133 4.04 0.68 -0.93
CA GLU A 133 4.03 0.82 -2.38
C GLU A 133 3.48 2.17 -2.85
N MET A 134 2.51 2.75 -2.14
CA MET A 134 2.06 4.12 -2.42
C MET A 134 3.14 5.16 -2.10
N LEU A 135 3.91 4.95 -1.04
CA LEU A 135 5.04 5.82 -0.73
C LEU A 135 6.12 5.72 -1.82
N HIS A 136 6.39 4.51 -2.32
CA HIS A 136 7.27 4.32 -3.48
C HIS A 136 6.80 5.14 -4.70
N ILE A 137 5.54 4.99 -5.07
CA ILE A 137 4.93 5.72 -6.20
C ILE A 137 4.97 7.23 -5.97
N TYR A 138 4.79 7.70 -4.73
CA TYR A 138 4.90 9.12 -4.39
C TYR A 138 6.30 9.69 -4.66
N PHE A 139 7.34 8.94 -4.34
CA PHE A 139 8.72 9.36 -4.64
C PHE A 139 9.00 9.32 -6.14
N TYR A 140 8.54 8.28 -6.86
CA TYR A 140 8.63 8.24 -8.32
C TYR A 140 7.91 9.42 -8.98
N ALA A 141 6.76 9.81 -8.46
CA ALA A 141 5.99 10.94 -8.98
C ALA A 141 6.68 12.29 -8.82
N GLN A 142 7.61 12.40 -7.87
CA GLN A 142 8.50 13.53 -7.67
C GLN A 142 9.80 13.44 -8.49
N GLY A 143 9.94 12.41 -9.34
CA GLY A 143 11.13 12.19 -10.17
C GLY A 143 12.32 11.60 -9.43
N ILE A 144 12.10 10.99 -8.26
CA ILE A 144 13.15 10.35 -7.46
C ILE A 144 13.18 8.85 -7.82
N SER A 145 14.34 8.31 -8.23
CA SER A 145 14.53 6.88 -8.49
C SER A 145 15.70 6.28 -7.67
N LEU A 146 15.58 4.98 -7.31
CA LEU A 146 16.61 4.10 -6.72
C LEU A 146 17.24 4.53 -5.37
N PRO A 147 17.82 3.54 -4.63
CA PRO A 147 17.12 2.97 -3.49
C PRO A 147 16.71 4.07 -2.51
N HIS A 148 15.40 4.32 -2.44
CA HIS A 148 14.86 5.31 -1.52
C HIS A 148 14.46 4.70 -0.18
N HIS A 149 14.51 3.37 -0.01
CA HIS A 149 14.40 2.74 1.30
C HIS A 149 15.45 3.27 2.28
N GLU A 150 16.68 3.53 1.84
CA GLU A 150 17.72 4.06 2.74
C GLU A 150 17.62 5.57 2.97
N ARG A 151 16.71 6.27 2.27
CA ARG A 151 16.64 7.72 2.38
C ARG A 151 15.98 8.14 3.70
N PRO A 152 16.53 9.16 4.38
CA PRO A 152 15.95 9.64 5.63
C PRO A 152 14.50 10.14 5.48
N ASP A 153 14.18 10.84 4.40
CA ASP A 153 12.85 11.41 4.14
C ASP A 153 11.79 10.35 3.83
N PHE A 154 12.20 9.22 3.26
CA PHE A 154 11.35 8.05 3.07
C PHE A 154 11.12 7.32 4.41
N GLN A 155 12.19 7.05 5.17
CA GLN A 155 12.10 6.37 6.47
C GLN A 155 11.26 7.14 7.49
N GLU A 156 11.34 8.47 7.48
CA GLU A 156 10.51 9.34 8.32
C GLU A 156 9.01 9.22 7.98
N GLN A 157 8.67 9.30 6.68
CA GLN A 157 7.29 9.13 6.22
C GLN A 157 6.79 7.71 6.48
N TRP A 158 7.60 6.70 6.19
CA TRP A 158 7.31 5.30 6.47
C TRP A 158 6.97 5.09 7.96
N GLY A 159 7.85 5.53 8.87
CA GLY A 159 7.65 5.38 10.30
C GLY A 159 6.36 6.05 10.79
N THR A 160 6.00 7.18 10.20
CA THR A 160 4.75 7.89 10.52
C THR A 160 3.53 7.12 10.03
N ILE A 161 3.51 6.65 8.79
CA ILE A 161 2.40 5.87 8.24
C ILE A 161 2.21 4.56 9.00
N ALA A 162 3.30 3.83 9.29
CA ALA A 162 3.25 2.60 10.05
C ALA A 162 2.69 2.82 11.46
N ALA A 163 3.04 3.94 12.11
CA ALA A 163 2.47 4.33 13.40
C ALA A 163 0.97 4.67 13.32
N GLU A 164 0.52 5.38 12.27
CA GLU A 164 -0.90 5.68 12.03
C GLU A 164 -1.73 4.38 11.84
N LEU A 165 -1.13 3.35 11.27
CA LEU A 165 -1.72 2.01 11.14
C LEU A 165 -1.67 1.18 12.43
N GLY A 166 -1.00 1.66 13.49
CA GLY A 166 -0.79 0.91 14.73
C GLY A 166 0.27 -0.21 14.59
N MET A 167 1.13 -0.12 13.58
CA MET A 167 2.08 -1.14 13.16
C MET A 167 3.52 -0.62 13.14
N SER A 168 3.88 0.19 14.15
CA SER A 168 5.17 0.88 14.23
C SER A 168 6.40 -0.02 14.39
N ALA A 169 6.23 -1.32 14.65
CA ALA A 169 7.35 -2.27 14.67
C ALA A 169 7.75 -2.73 13.26
N VAL A 170 6.95 -2.41 12.24
CA VAL A 170 7.24 -2.78 10.86
C VAL A 170 8.32 -1.87 10.29
N ARG A 171 9.41 -2.49 9.84
CA ARG A 171 10.50 -1.82 9.12
C ARG A 171 10.28 -1.92 7.61
N HIS A 172 10.89 -1.00 6.88
CA HIS A 172 10.87 -0.97 5.43
C HIS A 172 12.28 -0.68 4.92
N ASP A 173 13.14 -1.70 4.92
CA ASP A 173 14.54 -1.63 4.50
C ASP A 173 14.82 -2.61 3.34
N ASP A 174 15.95 -2.43 2.64
CA ASP A 174 16.31 -3.21 1.43
C ASP A 174 16.41 -4.73 1.68
N GLY A 175 16.52 -5.17 2.93
CA GLY A 175 16.64 -6.58 3.30
C GLY A 175 15.32 -7.29 3.60
N ASP A 176 14.28 -6.52 3.92
CA ASP A 176 13.00 -7.03 4.42
C ASP A 176 11.82 -6.41 3.64
N GLU A 177 11.51 -6.98 2.47
CA GLU A 177 10.16 -6.91 1.88
C GLU A 177 9.16 -7.70 2.77
N PHE A 178 9.01 -7.29 4.03
CA PHE A 178 8.06 -7.67 5.09
C PHE A 178 7.83 -9.16 5.45
N ALA A 179 8.03 -10.12 4.55
CA ALA A 179 7.74 -11.54 4.75
C ALA A 179 8.43 -12.17 5.93
N HIS A 180 9.71 -11.82 6.06
CA HIS A 180 10.67 -12.55 6.88
C HIS A 180 10.75 -11.94 8.28
N SER A 181 10.06 -10.82 8.53
CA SER A 181 10.25 -9.99 9.71
C SER A 181 9.07 -9.99 10.70
N ILE A 182 7.98 -10.73 10.42
CA ILE A 182 6.90 -10.89 11.41
C ILE A 182 7.41 -11.77 12.55
N ILE A 183 7.64 -11.14 13.70
CA ILE A 183 8.06 -11.83 14.91
C ILE A 183 6.81 -12.33 15.61
N VAL A 184 6.74 -13.64 15.80
CA VAL A 184 5.58 -14.32 16.37
C VAL A 184 5.88 -14.88 17.76
N ARG A 185 4.84 -14.97 18.59
CA ARG A 185 4.82 -15.69 19.87
C ARG A 185 3.88 -16.89 19.78
N PHE A 186 4.27 -17.99 20.41
CA PHE A 186 3.45 -19.18 20.55
C PHE A 186 2.37 -18.96 21.62
N LEU A 187 1.11 -19.32 21.32
CA LEU A 187 -0.02 -19.12 22.23
C LEU A 187 -0.28 -20.31 23.18
N GLY A 188 0.50 -21.40 23.10
CA GLY A 188 0.26 -22.61 23.89
C GLY A 188 -0.86 -23.46 23.29
N ARG A 189 -0.77 -24.80 23.41
CA ARG A 189 -1.97 -25.65 23.27
C ARG A 189 -2.83 -25.40 24.51
N GLY A 190 -4.00 -24.79 24.33
CA GLY A 190 -5.02 -24.76 25.37
C GLY A 190 -5.24 -26.18 25.89
N ARG A 191 -5.17 -26.35 27.21
CA ARG A 191 -5.67 -27.55 27.90
C ARG A 191 -7.18 -27.43 28.05
#